data_AF-A0A1G4AXR9-F1
#
_entry.id   AF-A0A1G4AXR9-F1
#
_cell.length_a   1.000
_cell.length_b   1.000
_cell.length_c   1.000
_cell.angle_alpha   90.00
_cell.angle_beta   90.00
_cell.angle_gamma   90.00
#
_symmetry.space_group_name_H-M   'P 1'
#
loop_
_entity.id
_entity.type
_entity.pdbx_description
1 polymer ?
#
loop_
_entity_poly.entity_id
_entity_poly.type
_entity_poly.pdbx_seq_one_letter_code
_entity_poly.pdbx_strand_id
1 'polypeptide(L)'
;MKAQVSTVDVFTEREFQDGRQPEFIDQLFSFRITYVSSAFVYFRLSAPTTDGVSNSPILQILPGHLASLHQQLCRWDDISSSHPQDARQRLGGASDLTRLRFHLRSGMQSQIIVPKDDTGFKTFGSAARRVVHLFDSLAASPSFCVYLPRHKLSKSLLQQYAEAVEQFPRLEGDGLLAYQRKVDPKRLYEGKGGRILAPNDYEDGSRPDGERSRSSTPVTTESNGSTVAFDIVPRREGPPPQYGECVTGSQKPRATSNDEADSVESPHVDRAPPEYSVTEQPCSVQNVSKRPRQCGNEDALLYPCSKKILSTTASTRNTRGLDAKPRLEFEDADIDVGSAFREWARRFEYYQEQQNEQLRHEQNNQLKKVQDELEKLRRRNAELEKRQSDMENDCAELTRRLEEAEEDIESIRVDTSALEDVGRDHEDRLAEISGEVTDLLMDTWSDSLKVRIGDSMKEHMNDLAEEYLDDLVKEYVDTVREGSLAESLRDCIRKKVTSQMDILKAQVSEALH
;
A
#
# COMPACT_ATOMS: atom_id res chain seq x y z
N MET A 1 12.05 -13.85 5.66
CA MET A 1 10.63 -13.48 5.84
C MET A 1 10.20 -12.55 4.72
N LYS A 2 9.23 -12.96 3.90
CA LYS A 2 8.60 -12.10 2.89
C LYS A 2 7.78 -11.03 3.63
N ALA A 3 7.94 -9.75 3.25
CA ALA A 3 7.14 -8.68 3.84
C ALA A 3 5.70 -8.81 3.33
N GLN A 4 4.72 -8.85 4.21
CA GLN A 4 3.33 -8.82 3.81
C GLN A 4 3.00 -7.38 3.43
N VAL A 5 2.55 -7.20 2.19
CA VAL A 5 2.16 -5.90 1.64
C VAL A 5 0.69 -6.00 1.27
N SER A 6 -0.14 -5.22 1.92
CA SER A 6 -1.55 -5.06 1.56
C SER A 6 -1.77 -3.63 1.08
N THR A 7 -2.32 -3.51 -0.12
CA THR A 7 -2.73 -2.24 -0.73
C THR A 7 -4.24 -2.21 -0.80
N VAL A 8 -4.88 -1.18 -0.26
CA VAL A 8 -6.34 -1.07 -0.14
C VAL A 8 -6.75 0.36 -0.44
N ASP A 9 -7.84 0.54 -1.18
CA ASP A 9 -8.42 1.86 -1.40
C ASP A 9 -9.19 2.34 -0.17
N VAL A 10 -8.95 3.59 0.21
CA VAL A 10 -9.42 4.16 1.47
C VAL A 10 -9.86 5.61 1.32
N PHE A 11 -10.68 6.04 2.28
CA PHE A 11 -10.95 7.44 2.57
C PHE A 11 -10.40 7.82 3.94
N THR A 12 -10.21 9.11 4.16
CA THR A 12 -9.63 9.60 5.42
C THR A 12 -10.50 10.68 6.04
N GLU A 13 -10.37 10.82 7.35
CA GLU A 13 -11.06 11.84 8.15
C GLU A 13 -10.05 12.42 9.13
N ARG A 14 -9.89 13.74 9.14
CA ARG A 14 -9.03 14.42 10.10
C ARG A 14 -9.84 14.78 11.34
N GLU A 15 -9.27 14.56 12.52
CA GLU A 15 -9.87 14.96 13.78
C GLU A 15 -9.06 16.11 14.39
N PHE A 16 -9.74 16.95 15.15
CA PHE A 16 -9.11 18.09 15.80
C PHE A 16 -9.18 17.95 17.32
N GLN A 17 -8.12 18.37 18.01
CA GLN A 17 -8.10 18.38 19.48
C GLN A 17 -8.97 19.49 20.09
N ASP A 18 -9.33 20.51 19.32
CA ASP A 18 -10.08 21.68 19.80
C ASP A 18 -11.61 21.47 19.81
N GLY A 19 -12.06 20.22 19.65
CA GLY A 19 -13.48 19.86 19.68
C GLY A 19 -14.25 20.22 18.41
N ARG A 20 -13.57 20.70 17.35
CA ARG A 20 -14.19 20.83 16.03
C ARG A 20 -14.67 19.47 15.56
N GLN A 21 -15.77 19.48 14.80
CA GLN A 21 -16.24 18.28 14.13
C GLN A 21 -15.13 17.73 13.23
N PRO A 22 -14.94 16.41 13.21
CA PRO A 22 -14.05 15.78 12.25
C PRO A 22 -14.40 16.20 10.83
N GLU A 23 -13.38 16.25 9.97
CA GLU A 23 -13.57 16.60 8.57
C GLU A 23 -13.23 15.43 7.68
N PHE A 24 -14.22 14.99 6.91
CA PHE A 24 -14.06 13.96 5.91
C PHE A 24 -13.31 14.52 4.70
N ILE A 25 -12.23 13.85 4.34
CA ILE A 25 -11.42 14.20 3.17
C ILE A 25 -11.95 13.37 2.00
N ASP A 26 -12.72 14.02 1.13
CA ASP A 26 -13.31 13.41 -0.06
C ASP A 26 -12.28 13.21 -1.19
N GLN A 27 -11.23 12.45 -0.88
CA GLN A 27 -10.18 12.04 -1.80
C GLN A 27 -9.92 10.56 -1.59
N LEU A 28 -10.01 9.78 -2.67
CA LEU A 28 -9.61 8.38 -2.65
C LEU A 28 -8.09 8.30 -2.50
N PHE A 29 -7.62 7.51 -1.55
CA PHE A 29 -6.20 7.19 -1.36
C PHE A 29 -5.99 5.69 -1.48
N SER A 30 -4.78 5.32 -1.89
CA SER A 30 -4.28 3.96 -1.76
C SER A 30 -3.49 3.85 -0.47
N PHE A 31 -3.96 3.00 0.43
CA PHE A 31 -3.35 2.73 1.72
C PHE A 31 -2.52 1.45 1.65
N ARG A 32 -1.24 1.57 1.96
CA ARG A 32 -0.29 0.46 1.97
C ARG A 32 0.23 0.24 3.38
N ILE A 33 0.05 -0.98 3.86
CA ILE A 33 0.65 -1.44 5.12
C ILE A 33 1.78 -2.39 4.76
N THR A 34 2.96 -2.16 5.32
CA THR A 34 4.06 -3.11 5.18
C THR A 34 4.40 -3.66 6.55
N TYR A 35 4.22 -4.97 6.71
CA TYR A 35 4.55 -5.71 7.91
C TYR A 35 5.72 -6.64 7.63
N VAL A 36 6.80 -6.46 8.40
CA VAL A 36 8.05 -7.21 8.22
C VAL A 36 8.26 -8.21 9.35
N SER A 37 7.93 -7.82 10.59
CA SER A 37 8.00 -8.65 11.80
C SER A 37 7.09 -8.06 12.87
N SER A 38 6.96 -8.75 14.00
CA SER A 38 6.21 -8.28 15.18
C SER A 38 6.58 -6.90 15.70
N ALA A 39 7.77 -6.38 15.37
CA ALA A 39 8.22 -5.05 15.77
C ALA A 39 8.34 -4.05 14.60
N PHE A 40 8.05 -4.47 13.36
CA PHE A 40 8.28 -3.68 12.15
C PHE A 40 7.00 -3.54 11.33
N VAL A 41 6.29 -2.44 11.57
CA VAL A 41 5.20 -1.98 10.71
C VAL A 41 5.49 -0.55 10.25
N TYR A 42 5.01 -0.18 9.07
CA TYR A 42 4.87 1.23 8.69
C TYR A 42 3.73 1.36 7.70
N PHE A 43 3.17 2.57 7.63
CA PHE A 43 1.97 2.85 6.85
C PHE A 43 2.28 3.92 5.83
N ARG A 44 1.70 3.79 4.64
CA ARG A 44 1.82 4.77 3.56
C ARG A 44 0.46 5.04 2.95
N LEU A 45 0.16 6.32 2.75
CA LEU A 45 -0.96 6.78 1.92
C LEU A 45 -0.39 7.39 0.66
N SER A 46 -0.91 7.01 -0.50
CA SER A 46 -0.58 7.60 -1.79
C SER A 46 -1.86 7.94 -2.53
N ALA A 47 -1.91 9.10 -3.18
CA ALA A 47 -3.04 9.43 -4.04
C ALA A 47 -2.92 8.68 -5.38
N PRO A 48 -4.03 8.21 -5.97
CA PRO A 48 -4.03 7.67 -7.32
C PRO A 48 -3.66 8.79 -8.30
N THR A 49 -2.67 8.53 -9.16
CA THR A 49 -2.31 9.39 -10.29
C THR A 49 -3.09 8.96 -11.51
N THR A 50 -3.70 9.92 -12.21
CA THR A 50 -4.42 9.69 -13.49
C THR A 50 -3.52 9.11 -14.57
N ASP A 51 -2.21 9.36 -14.47
CA ASP A 51 -1.27 9.11 -15.56
C ASP A 51 -0.57 7.74 -15.45
N GLY A 52 -0.93 6.91 -14.46
CA GLY A 52 -0.33 5.59 -14.23
C GLY A 52 1.16 5.60 -13.83
N VAL A 53 1.83 6.76 -13.91
CA VAL A 53 3.22 6.92 -13.49
C VAL A 53 3.28 7.06 -11.96
N SER A 54 4.13 6.25 -11.33
CA SER A 54 4.32 6.03 -9.89
C SER A 54 4.90 7.23 -9.10
N ASN A 55 4.74 8.46 -9.59
CA ASN A 55 5.35 9.66 -9.03
C ASN A 55 4.46 10.42 -8.02
N SER A 56 3.39 9.81 -7.50
CA SER A 56 2.53 10.51 -6.55
C SER A 56 3.26 10.81 -5.24
N PRO A 57 2.96 11.94 -4.59
CA PRO A 57 3.36 12.16 -3.21
C PRO A 57 2.91 11.00 -2.32
N ILE A 58 3.69 10.70 -1.29
CA ILE A 58 3.41 9.66 -0.31
C ILE A 58 3.42 10.28 1.09
N LEU A 59 2.36 10.06 1.88
CA LEU A 59 2.38 10.31 3.31
C LEU A 59 2.85 9.03 4.03
N GLN A 60 4.03 9.08 4.62
CA GLN A 60 4.63 7.98 5.38
C GLN A 60 4.43 8.19 6.88
N ILE A 61 3.79 7.22 7.51
CA ILE A 61 3.49 7.20 8.95
C ILE A 61 4.34 6.11 9.57
N LEU A 62 5.30 6.50 10.42
CA LEU A 62 6.18 5.59 11.13
C LEU A 62 5.57 5.28 12.52
N PRO A 63 5.73 4.05 13.06
CA PRO A 63 5.24 3.72 14.39
C PRO A 63 5.83 4.61 15.49
N GLY A 64 7.08 5.04 15.32
CA GLY A 64 7.70 6.01 16.24
C GLY A 64 6.97 7.35 16.31
N HIS A 65 6.20 7.71 15.28
CA HIS A 65 5.38 8.92 15.26
C HIS A 65 3.99 8.71 15.88
N LEU A 66 3.62 7.46 16.19
CA LEU A 66 2.32 7.12 16.73
C LEU A 66 2.37 7.04 18.27
N ALA A 67 1.39 7.68 18.91
CA ALA A 67 1.09 7.49 20.31
C ALA A 67 0.30 6.20 20.51
N SER A 68 -0.70 5.97 19.66
CA SER A 68 -1.48 4.73 19.60
C SER A 68 -2.09 4.52 18.22
N LEU A 69 -2.45 3.27 17.94
CA LEU A 69 -3.23 2.87 16.78
C LEU A 69 -4.47 2.11 17.26
N HIS A 70 -5.66 2.67 17.03
CA HIS A 70 -6.90 2.04 17.43
C HIS A 70 -7.70 1.54 16.23
N GLN A 71 -8.26 0.34 16.36
CA GLN A 71 -9.18 -0.22 15.40
C GLN A 71 -10.61 -0.12 15.94
N GLN A 72 -11.52 0.34 15.10
CA GLN A 72 -12.95 0.30 15.37
C GLN A 72 -13.68 -0.33 14.18
N LEU A 73 -14.61 -1.25 14.46
CA LEU A 73 -15.52 -1.77 13.46
C LEU A 73 -16.71 -0.80 13.36
N CYS A 74 -16.97 -0.28 12.17
CA CYS A 74 -18.11 0.58 11.89
C CYS A 74 -19.18 -0.26 11.17
N ARG A 75 -20.15 -0.78 11.93
CA ARG A 75 -21.24 -1.58 11.36
C ARG A 75 -22.20 -0.69 10.59
N TRP A 76 -22.83 -1.26 9.57
CA TRP A 76 -23.84 -0.54 8.79
C TRP A 76 -24.90 0.14 9.66
N ASP A 77 -25.32 -0.53 10.73
CA ASP A 77 -26.39 -0.09 11.64
C ASP A 77 -25.95 0.98 12.66
N ASP A 78 -24.65 1.33 12.71
CA ASP A 78 -24.15 2.39 13.58
C ASP A 78 -24.46 3.77 12.97
N ILE A 79 -25.63 4.32 13.29
CA ILE A 79 -26.16 5.60 12.76
C ILE A 79 -25.44 6.84 13.34
N SER A 80 -24.52 6.67 14.30
CA SER A 80 -24.06 7.78 15.15
C SER A 80 -23.17 8.83 14.48
N SER A 81 -22.75 8.67 13.21
CA SER A 81 -21.92 9.65 12.52
C SER A 81 -22.10 9.61 11.00
N SER A 82 -22.13 10.77 10.34
CA SER A 82 -22.26 10.91 8.89
C SER A 82 -21.03 10.41 8.12
N HIS A 83 -19.82 10.58 8.66
CA HIS A 83 -18.57 10.31 7.93
C HIS A 83 -18.34 8.83 7.54
N PRO A 84 -18.62 7.83 8.38
CA PRO A 84 -18.60 6.43 7.95
C PRO A 84 -19.58 6.14 6.81
N GLN A 85 -20.72 6.83 6.76
CA GLN A 85 -21.69 6.65 5.70
C GLN A 85 -21.19 7.23 4.37
N ASP A 86 -20.55 8.40 4.41
CA ASP A 86 -19.88 8.99 3.24
C ASP A 86 -18.79 8.05 2.70
N ALA A 87 -17.95 7.51 3.58
CA ALA A 87 -16.93 6.53 3.22
C ALA A 87 -17.54 5.27 2.58
N ARG A 88 -18.65 4.75 3.14
CA ARG A 88 -19.34 3.57 2.58
C ARG A 88 -19.87 3.83 1.18
N GLN A 89 -20.55 4.96 0.98
CA GLN A 89 -21.10 5.32 -0.33
C GLN A 89 -19.98 5.39 -1.38
N ARG A 90 -18.83 5.98 -1.03
CA ARG A 90 -17.70 6.11 -1.94
C ARG A 90 -16.90 4.81 -2.14
N LEU A 91 -16.97 3.86 -1.20
CA LEU A 91 -16.34 2.53 -1.29
C LEU A 91 -17.27 1.45 -1.87
N GLY A 92 -18.40 1.82 -2.50
CA GLY A 92 -19.28 0.86 -3.20
C GLY A 92 -20.47 0.33 -2.39
N GLY A 93 -20.85 0.98 -1.30
CA GLY A 93 -22.23 1.02 -0.80
C GLY A 93 -22.77 -0.14 0.06
N ALA A 94 -22.11 -1.30 0.18
CA ALA A 94 -22.75 -2.45 0.86
C ALA A 94 -21.83 -3.27 1.80
N SER A 95 -20.95 -2.62 2.58
CA SER A 95 -20.12 -3.36 3.54
C SER A 95 -19.85 -2.65 4.86
N ASP A 96 -19.61 -3.44 5.90
CA ASP A 96 -18.98 -2.99 7.13
C ASP A 96 -17.61 -2.37 6.82
N LEU A 97 -17.30 -1.28 7.52
CA LEU A 97 -16.00 -0.64 7.42
C LEU A 97 -15.15 -0.93 8.65
N THR A 98 -13.84 -0.97 8.44
CA THR A 98 -12.86 -0.87 9.51
C THR A 98 -12.31 0.55 9.53
N ARG A 99 -12.43 1.22 10.68
CA ARG A 99 -11.84 2.52 10.96
C ARG A 99 -10.54 2.31 11.72
N LEU A 100 -9.42 2.72 11.12
CA LEU A 100 -8.11 2.76 11.76
C LEU A 100 -7.82 4.18 12.18
N ARG A 101 -7.74 4.43 13.49
CA ARG A 101 -7.49 5.74 14.09
C ARG A 101 -6.03 5.85 14.50
N PHE A 102 -5.30 6.72 13.82
CA PHE A 102 -3.91 7.05 14.07
C PHE A 102 -3.86 8.22 15.05
N HIS A 103 -3.29 8.02 16.23
CA HIS A 103 -2.97 9.11 17.13
C HIS A 103 -1.49 9.44 16.99
N LEU A 104 -1.16 10.64 16.53
CA LEU A 104 0.21 11.09 16.37
C LEU A 104 0.76 11.60 17.71
N ARG A 105 2.07 11.41 17.95
CA ARG A 105 2.76 12.01 19.10
C ARG A 105 2.91 13.50 18.88
N SER A 106 2.68 14.28 19.95
CA SER A 106 2.85 15.74 19.89
C SER A 106 4.24 16.11 19.39
N GLY A 107 4.30 17.01 18.41
CA GLY A 107 5.55 17.48 17.80
C GLY A 107 6.19 16.52 16.77
N MET A 108 5.64 15.32 16.56
CA MET A 108 6.08 14.43 15.49
C MET A 108 5.09 14.45 14.33
N GLN A 109 5.53 14.97 13.19
CA GLN A 109 4.73 14.98 11.98
C GLN A 109 4.97 13.73 11.15
N SER A 110 3.91 13.24 10.51
CA SER A 110 4.05 12.23 9.46
C SER A 110 4.86 12.81 8.30
N GLN A 111 5.66 11.99 7.64
CA GLN A 111 6.60 12.44 6.61
C GLN A 111 5.90 12.51 5.26
N ILE A 112 5.82 13.69 4.66
CA ILE A 112 5.41 13.84 3.26
C ILE A 112 6.65 13.61 2.39
N ILE A 113 6.59 12.61 1.53
CA ILE A 113 7.69 12.22 0.65
C ILE A 113 7.26 12.48 -0.80
N VAL A 114 8.12 13.13 -1.56
CA VAL A 114 7.95 13.34 -3.01
C VAL A 114 9.13 12.75 -3.77
N PRO A 115 8.99 12.44 -5.06
CA PRO A 115 10.12 12.01 -5.88
C PRO A 115 11.24 13.06 -5.84
N LYS A 116 12.50 12.60 -5.78
CA LYS A 116 13.66 13.49 -5.66
C LYS A 116 13.74 14.51 -6.79
N ASP A 117 13.46 14.07 -8.01
CA ASP A 117 13.56 14.88 -9.24
C ASP A 117 12.25 15.59 -9.58
N ASP A 118 11.19 15.40 -8.78
CA ASP A 118 9.91 16.04 -9.05
C ASP A 118 9.92 17.50 -8.57
N THR A 119 9.61 18.39 -9.52
CA THR A 119 9.35 19.81 -9.29
C THR A 119 7.89 20.16 -9.54
N GLY A 120 7.08 19.20 -10.00
CA GLY A 120 5.68 19.36 -10.36
C GLY A 120 4.75 19.69 -9.19
N PHE A 121 5.16 19.43 -7.95
CA PHE A 121 4.40 19.90 -6.79
C PHE A 121 4.56 21.41 -6.52
N LYS A 122 5.58 22.07 -7.09
CA LYS A 122 5.77 23.53 -6.95
C LYS A 122 4.81 24.32 -7.84
N THR A 123 4.37 23.76 -8.96
CA THR A 123 3.45 24.47 -9.86
C THR A 123 2.10 24.67 -9.17
N PHE A 124 1.65 25.93 -9.11
CA PHE A 124 0.34 26.28 -8.57
C PHE A 124 -0.77 25.54 -9.33
N GLY A 125 -1.71 24.96 -8.58
CA GLY A 125 -2.87 24.26 -9.14
C GLY A 125 -2.61 22.84 -9.63
N SER A 126 -1.39 22.30 -9.50
CA SER A 126 -1.13 20.90 -9.86
C SER A 126 -1.88 19.95 -8.93
N ALA A 127 -2.34 18.80 -9.46
CA ALA A 127 -2.98 17.77 -8.66
C ALA A 127 -2.06 17.27 -7.54
N ALA A 128 -0.75 17.17 -7.81
CA ALA A 128 0.27 16.84 -6.82
C ALA A 128 0.29 17.85 -5.66
N ARG A 129 0.22 19.15 -5.94
CA ARG A 129 0.18 20.18 -4.89
C ARG A 129 -1.06 20.07 -4.01
N ARG A 130 -2.24 19.79 -4.61
CA ARG A 130 -3.46 19.53 -3.83
C ARG A 130 -3.30 18.33 -2.90
N VAL A 131 -2.73 17.23 -3.39
CA VAL A 131 -2.44 16.04 -2.57
C VAL A 131 -1.46 16.36 -1.45
N VAL A 132 -0.40 17.13 -1.72
CA VAL A 132 0.55 17.59 -0.69
C VAL A 132 -0.17 18.40 0.38
N HIS A 133 -1.08 19.32 0.03
CA HIS A 133 -1.87 20.07 1.01
C HIS A 133 -2.79 19.17 1.84
N LEU A 134 -3.41 18.14 1.24
CA LEU A 134 -4.21 17.18 2.00
C LEU A 134 -3.36 16.37 2.98
N PHE A 135 -2.17 15.94 2.55
CA PHE A 135 -1.22 15.22 3.39
C PHE A 135 -0.63 16.09 4.50
N ASP A 136 -0.35 17.35 4.23
CA ASP A 136 0.07 18.33 5.23
C ASP A 136 -1.02 18.53 6.29
N SER A 137 -2.25 18.73 5.85
CA SER A 137 -3.42 18.78 6.73
C SER A 137 -3.55 17.53 7.62
N LEU A 138 -3.35 16.33 7.06
CA LEU A 138 -3.38 15.08 7.82
C LEU A 138 -2.19 14.96 8.79
N ALA A 139 -0.99 15.35 8.36
CA ALA A 139 0.23 15.30 9.16
C ALA A 139 0.25 16.32 10.30
N ALA A 140 -0.44 17.45 10.13
CA ALA A 140 -0.62 18.49 11.14
C ALA A 140 -1.71 18.15 12.17
N SER A 141 -2.62 17.23 11.83
CA SER A 141 -3.68 16.79 12.74
C SER A 141 -3.12 15.86 13.84
N PRO A 142 -3.56 16.03 15.10
CA PRO A 142 -3.13 15.15 16.19
C PRO A 142 -3.66 13.72 16.05
N SER A 143 -4.80 13.54 15.37
CA SER A 143 -5.34 12.23 15.06
C SER A 143 -6.16 12.23 13.78
N PHE A 144 -6.02 11.19 12.98
CA PHE A 144 -6.84 11.01 11.79
C PHE A 144 -7.24 9.55 11.64
N CYS A 145 -8.32 9.34 10.89
CA CYS A 145 -8.88 8.03 10.65
C CYS A 145 -8.72 7.63 9.19
N VAL A 146 -8.52 6.34 8.96
CA VAL A 146 -8.53 5.70 7.65
C VAL A 146 -9.67 4.69 7.63
N TYR A 147 -10.53 4.80 6.62
CA TYR A 147 -11.67 3.91 6.40
C TYR A 147 -11.38 2.93 5.28
N LEU A 148 -11.48 1.64 5.58
CA LEU A 148 -11.26 0.56 4.62
C LEU A 148 -12.34 -0.53 4.72
N PRO A 149 -12.65 -1.25 3.62
CA PRO A 149 -13.65 -2.33 3.67
C PRO A 149 -13.22 -3.46 4.61
N ARG A 150 -14.12 -3.93 5.48
CA ARG A 150 -13.81 -4.90 6.56
C ARG A 150 -13.09 -6.17 6.08
N HIS A 151 -13.42 -6.66 4.89
CA HIS A 151 -12.88 -7.91 4.37
C HIS A 151 -11.43 -7.80 3.85
N LYS A 152 -10.87 -6.59 3.74
CA LYS A 152 -9.54 -6.37 3.16
C LYS A 152 -8.39 -6.66 4.13
N LEU A 153 -8.62 -6.56 5.44
CA LEU A 153 -7.62 -6.84 6.47
C LEU A 153 -8.24 -7.73 7.55
N SER A 154 -7.60 -8.84 7.87
CA SER A 154 -8.08 -9.72 8.93
C SER A 154 -7.93 -9.06 10.31
N LYS A 155 -8.82 -9.40 11.24
CA LYS A 155 -8.78 -8.87 12.62
C LYS A 155 -7.46 -9.20 13.32
N SER A 156 -6.91 -10.40 13.10
CA SER A 156 -5.63 -10.81 13.68
C SER A 156 -4.47 -9.95 13.19
N LEU A 157 -4.46 -9.61 11.90
CA LEU A 157 -3.42 -8.79 11.28
C LEU A 157 -3.47 -7.34 11.79
N LEU A 158 -4.67 -6.78 11.94
CA LEU A 158 -4.86 -5.45 12.52
C LEU A 158 -4.40 -5.39 13.97
N GLN A 159 -4.67 -6.44 14.75
CA GLN A 159 -4.17 -6.56 16.12
C GLN A 159 -2.64 -6.62 16.16
N GLN A 160 -2.02 -7.39 15.26
CA GLN A 160 -0.55 -7.42 15.13
C GLN A 160 0.04 -6.05 14.78
N TYR A 161 -0.67 -5.23 14.00
CA TYR A 161 -0.22 -3.87 13.70
C TYR A 161 -0.27 -2.95 14.92
N ALA A 162 -1.34 -3.03 15.72
CA ALA A 162 -1.44 -2.29 16.96
C ALA A 162 -0.33 -2.70 17.94
N GLU A 163 -0.12 -4.00 18.12
CA GLU A 163 0.95 -4.55 18.97
C GLU A 163 2.34 -4.10 18.47
N ALA A 164 2.59 -4.10 17.16
CA ALA A 164 3.86 -3.64 16.60
C ALA A 164 4.10 -2.14 16.85
N VAL A 165 3.05 -1.31 16.82
CA VAL A 165 3.15 0.12 17.17
C VAL A 165 3.49 0.30 18.65
N GLU A 166 2.86 -0.47 19.53
CA GLU A 166 3.13 -0.42 20.97
C GLU A 166 4.53 -0.94 21.34
N GLN A 167 5.04 -1.93 20.61
CA GLN A 167 6.36 -2.52 20.84
C GLN A 167 7.50 -1.69 20.23
N PHE A 168 7.23 -0.82 19.25
CA PHE A 168 8.26 -0.06 18.54
C PHE A 168 9.24 0.72 19.44
N PRO A 169 8.83 1.39 20.55
CA PRO A 169 9.76 2.08 21.43
C PRO A 169 10.81 1.18 22.09
N ARG A 170 10.60 -0.14 22.12
CA ARG A 170 11.52 -1.14 22.68
C ARG A 170 12.51 -1.69 21.64
N LEU A 171 12.42 -1.21 20.41
CA LEU A 171 13.26 -1.67 19.32
C LEU A 171 14.65 -1.02 19.41
N GLU A 172 15.67 -1.83 19.69
CA GLU A 172 17.05 -1.39 19.86
C GLU A 172 18.02 -2.10 18.89
N GLY A 173 19.23 -1.56 18.76
CA GLY A 173 20.35 -2.17 18.03
C GLY A 173 20.09 -2.40 16.53
N ASP A 174 20.47 -3.59 16.06
CA ASP A 174 20.43 -3.97 14.64
C ASP A 174 19.01 -3.94 14.05
N GLY A 175 17.99 -4.20 14.88
CA GLY A 175 16.59 -4.15 14.46
C GLY A 175 16.16 -2.75 14.02
N LEU A 176 16.55 -1.73 14.78
CA LEU A 176 16.26 -0.33 14.44
C LEU A 176 16.97 0.10 13.15
N LEU A 177 18.22 -0.31 12.97
CA LEU A 177 18.97 -0.04 11.73
C LEU A 177 18.34 -0.72 10.51
N ALA A 178 17.94 -1.98 10.65
CA ALA A 178 17.25 -2.72 9.58
C ALA A 178 15.91 -2.06 9.23
N TYR A 179 15.17 -1.58 10.23
CA TYR A 179 13.93 -0.83 10.05
C TYR A 179 14.19 0.49 9.29
N GLN A 180 15.13 1.30 9.75
CA GLN A 180 15.50 2.57 9.12
C GLN A 180 15.86 2.39 7.64
N ARG A 181 16.61 1.34 7.29
CA ARG A 181 16.94 1.01 5.90
C ARG A 181 15.72 0.67 5.04
N LYS A 182 14.62 0.19 5.62
CA LYS A 182 13.39 -0.15 4.88
C LYS A 182 12.47 1.05 4.70
N VAL A 183 12.44 1.94 5.68
CA VAL A 183 11.63 3.17 5.61
C VAL A 183 12.36 4.35 4.99
N ASP A 184 13.64 4.17 4.62
CA ASP A 184 14.46 5.19 3.98
C ASP A 184 13.77 5.75 2.72
N PRO A 185 13.39 7.04 2.72
CA PRO A 185 12.78 7.70 1.58
C PRO A 185 13.60 7.57 0.30
N LYS A 186 14.94 7.50 0.41
CA LYS A 186 15.85 7.39 -0.74
C LYS A 186 15.70 6.11 -1.54
N ARG A 187 15.01 5.10 -1.00
CA ARG A 187 14.75 3.81 -1.68
C ARG A 187 13.37 3.76 -2.35
N LEU A 188 12.56 4.80 -2.20
CA LEU A 188 11.24 4.88 -2.84
C LEU A 188 11.34 5.21 -4.32
N TYR A 189 10.19 5.19 -5.01
CA TYR A 189 10.07 5.53 -6.43
C TYR A 189 10.97 4.69 -7.34
N GLU A 190 10.88 3.36 -7.20
CA GLU A 190 11.64 2.40 -8.03
C GLU A 190 13.16 2.63 -7.97
N GLY A 191 13.66 3.12 -6.82
CA GLY A 191 15.08 3.42 -6.61
C GLY A 191 15.54 4.79 -7.12
N LYS A 192 14.68 5.59 -7.75
CA LYS A 192 14.96 7.01 -8.08
C LYS A 192 15.15 7.85 -6.82
N GLY A 193 14.53 7.41 -5.73
CA GLY A 193 14.61 8.00 -4.42
C GLY A 193 13.59 9.10 -4.21
N GLY A 194 13.10 9.17 -2.97
CA GLY A 194 12.25 10.22 -2.48
C GLY A 194 13.02 11.21 -1.62
N ARG A 195 12.49 12.42 -1.51
CA ARG A 195 12.91 13.43 -0.53
C ARG A 195 11.73 13.76 0.38
N ILE A 196 12.03 13.94 1.66
CA ILE A 196 11.04 14.42 2.63
C ILE A 196 10.84 15.92 2.34
N LEU A 197 9.58 16.33 2.19
CA LEU A 197 9.23 17.75 2.13
C LEU A 197 9.25 18.33 3.55
N ALA A 198 10.00 19.40 3.74
CA ALA A 198 9.89 20.19 4.96
C ALA A 198 8.61 21.05 4.89
N PRO A 199 7.98 21.39 6.04
CA PRO A 199 6.81 22.26 6.06
C PRO A 199 6.98 23.58 5.29
N ASN A 200 8.19 24.13 5.33
CA ASN A 200 8.53 25.38 4.64
C ASN A 200 8.68 25.24 3.11
N ASP A 201 8.74 24.02 2.56
CA ASP A 201 9.01 23.80 1.13
C ASP A 201 7.77 23.99 0.23
N TYR A 202 6.57 24.00 0.81
CA TYR A 202 5.30 24.15 0.09
C TYR A 202 4.46 25.34 0.56
N GLU A 203 4.83 25.97 1.68
CA GLU A 203 4.51 27.35 2.03
C GLU A 203 5.25 28.28 1.06
N ASP A 204 4.85 28.26 -0.22
CA ASP A 204 5.46 29.07 -1.25
C ASP A 204 5.35 30.55 -0.85
N GLY A 205 6.49 31.25 -0.90
CA GLY A 205 6.74 32.63 -0.44
C GLY A 205 6.01 33.72 -1.23
N SER A 206 4.78 33.44 -1.61
CA SER A 206 3.83 34.32 -2.28
C SER A 206 2.61 34.52 -1.39
N ARG A 207 2.84 35.06 -0.18
CA ARG A 207 1.92 36.13 0.25
C ARG A 207 2.05 37.20 -0.84
N PRO A 208 0.99 37.49 -1.62
CA PRO A 208 1.04 38.64 -2.49
C PRO A 208 1.31 39.82 -1.58
N ASP A 209 2.36 40.57 -1.88
CA ASP A 209 2.67 41.87 -1.27
C ASP A 209 1.64 42.94 -1.74
N GLY A 210 0.38 42.53 -1.75
CA GLY A 210 -0.70 43.03 -2.58
C GLY A 210 -1.96 43.33 -1.81
N GLU A 211 -1.87 43.60 -0.51
CA GLU A 211 -2.84 44.43 0.19
C GLU A 211 -2.09 45.50 0.98
N ARG A 212 -1.49 46.43 0.23
CA ARG A 212 -1.42 47.84 0.66
C ARG A 212 -2.85 48.31 0.90
N SER A 213 -3.37 48.03 2.09
CA SER A 213 -4.51 48.75 2.63
C SER A 213 -4.12 50.22 2.68
N ARG A 214 -4.67 50.98 1.74
CA ARG A 214 -4.71 52.44 1.80
C ARG A 214 -5.42 52.84 3.09
N SER A 215 -4.66 53.06 4.15
CA SER A 215 -5.11 53.83 5.31
C SER A 215 -4.42 55.19 5.23
N SER A 216 -5.22 56.17 4.84
CA SER A 216 -4.89 57.58 4.81
C SER A 216 -4.65 58.07 6.23
N THR A 217 -3.43 58.50 6.57
CA THR A 217 -3.13 59.61 7.52
C THR A 217 -1.61 59.89 7.56
N PRO A 218 -1.17 61.10 7.96
CA PRO A 218 -0.16 61.84 7.21
C PRO A 218 1.26 61.80 7.81
N VAL A 219 2.21 62.04 6.89
CA VAL A 219 3.50 62.74 7.05
C VAL A 219 3.96 63.00 8.49
N THR A 220 5.05 62.34 8.88
CA THR A 220 6.06 62.94 9.75
C THR A 220 7.43 62.26 9.55
N THR A 221 8.33 63.04 8.99
CA THR A 221 9.79 63.16 9.26
C THR A 221 10.71 61.94 9.30
N GLU A 222 11.66 62.00 8.35
CA GLU A 222 13.03 61.49 8.29
C GLU A 222 13.66 61.04 9.62
N SER A 223 14.29 59.86 9.61
CA SER A 223 15.52 59.62 10.37
C SER A 223 16.33 58.47 9.77
N ASN A 224 17.60 58.78 9.49
CA ASN A 224 18.63 57.92 8.94
C ASN A 224 19.17 56.88 9.94
N GLY A 225 19.65 55.75 9.41
CA GLY A 225 20.51 54.77 10.10
C GLY A 225 20.36 53.39 9.45
N SER A 226 21.11 53.03 8.40
CA SER A 226 22.52 52.63 8.36
C SER A 226 22.86 51.40 9.20
N THR A 227 23.69 50.52 8.61
CA THR A 227 24.36 49.29 9.08
C THR A 227 23.59 47.96 8.91
N VAL A 228 24.14 46.85 8.43
CA VAL A 228 25.47 46.44 7.91
C VAL A 228 25.26 45.14 7.10
N ALA A 229 26.09 44.92 6.06
CA ALA A 229 26.10 43.72 5.23
C ALA A 229 26.83 42.55 5.92
N PHE A 230 26.31 41.32 5.79
CA PHE A 230 27.06 40.12 6.16
C PHE A 230 27.79 39.55 4.95
N ASP A 231 29.12 39.52 5.07
CA ASP A 231 30.07 38.78 4.25
C ASP A 231 29.71 37.29 4.16
N ILE A 232 29.47 36.80 2.95
CA ILE A 232 29.44 35.37 2.64
C ILE A 232 30.82 34.99 2.09
N VAL A 233 31.57 34.23 2.90
CA VAL A 233 32.83 33.59 2.52
C VAL A 233 32.54 32.49 1.47
N PRO A 234 33.23 32.46 0.31
CA PRO A 234 33.13 31.33 -0.61
C PRO A 234 33.86 30.11 -0.06
N ARG A 235 33.15 29.00 0.17
CA ARG A 235 33.78 27.69 0.43
C ARG A 235 34.40 27.17 -0.87
N ARG A 236 35.64 26.69 -0.77
CA ARG A 236 36.34 25.97 -1.85
C ARG A 236 35.65 24.64 -2.12
N GLU A 237 35.16 24.47 -3.34
CA GLU A 237 34.81 23.17 -3.91
C GLU A 237 36.09 22.38 -4.20
N GLY A 238 36.21 21.20 -3.59
CA GLY A 238 37.17 20.19 -4.04
C GLY A 238 36.63 19.45 -5.26
N PRO A 239 37.48 18.85 -6.09
CA PRO A 239 37.02 18.13 -7.28
C PRO A 239 36.27 16.85 -6.88
N PRO A 240 35.22 16.46 -7.63
CA PRO A 240 34.53 15.20 -7.39
C PRO A 240 35.42 13.99 -7.73
N PRO A 241 35.18 12.81 -7.12
CA PRO A 241 35.95 11.62 -7.39
C PRO A 241 35.77 11.16 -8.85
N GLN A 242 36.88 10.81 -9.51
CA GLN A 242 36.90 10.18 -10.82
C GLN A 242 36.45 8.72 -10.68
N TYR A 243 35.39 8.34 -11.39
CA TYR A 243 35.01 6.94 -11.58
C TYR A 243 35.82 6.38 -12.75
N GLY A 244 36.59 5.32 -12.49
CA GLY A 244 37.32 4.59 -13.53
C GLY A 244 36.35 3.96 -14.54
N GLU A 245 36.73 4.04 -15.81
CA GLU A 245 36.04 3.45 -16.94
C GLU A 245 35.86 1.93 -16.75
N CYS A 246 34.61 1.47 -16.86
CA CYS A 246 34.30 0.05 -16.95
C CYS A 246 34.85 -0.53 -18.25
N VAL A 247 35.81 -1.45 -18.13
CA VAL A 247 36.27 -2.30 -19.22
C VAL A 247 35.12 -3.22 -19.65
N THR A 248 34.49 -2.87 -20.77
CA THR A 248 33.61 -3.77 -21.53
C THR A 248 34.43 -4.78 -22.31
N GLY A 249 34.13 -6.07 -22.20
CA GLY A 249 34.48 -7.00 -23.28
C GLY A 249 34.71 -8.46 -22.90
N SER A 250 33.61 -9.23 -22.89
CA SER A 250 33.50 -10.50 -23.63
C SER A 250 34.33 -11.72 -23.20
N GLN A 251 33.71 -12.64 -22.46
CA GLN A 251 34.02 -14.07 -22.60
C GLN A 251 32.75 -14.93 -22.48
N LYS A 252 32.37 -15.53 -23.61
CA LYS A 252 31.36 -16.60 -23.73
C LYS A 252 31.90 -17.88 -23.08
N PRO A 253 31.11 -18.63 -22.28
CA PRO A 253 31.46 -20.00 -21.94
C PRO A 253 31.06 -20.93 -23.08
N ARG A 254 32.00 -21.80 -23.45
CA ARG A 254 31.88 -22.92 -24.36
C ARG A 254 31.36 -24.10 -23.55
N ALA A 255 30.16 -24.60 -23.87
CA ALA A 255 29.64 -25.83 -23.28
C ALA A 255 30.42 -27.03 -23.85
N THR A 256 30.95 -27.86 -22.96
CA THR A 256 31.56 -29.16 -23.27
C THR A 256 30.70 -30.18 -22.56
N SER A 257 29.89 -30.93 -23.31
CA SER A 257 29.15 -32.09 -22.81
C SER A 257 29.87 -33.34 -23.31
N ASN A 258 30.37 -34.15 -22.38
CA ASN A 258 30.68 -35.56 -22.61
C ASN A 258 29.63 -36.38 -21.85
N ASP A 259 29.01 -37.28 -22.59
CA ASP A 259 28.20 -38.41 -22.13
C ASP A 259 29.00 -39.34 -21.22
N GLU A 260 28.31 -39.90 -20.21
CA GLU A 260 28.33 -41.35 -19.97
C GLU A 260 27.12 -41.78 -19.14
N ALA A 261 26.29 -42.61 -19.79
CA ALA A 261 25.46 -43.72 -19.32
C ALA A 261 24.83 -43.68 -17.90
N ASP A 262 23.50 -43.77 -17.86
CA ASP A 262 22.88 -44.99 -17.34
C ASP A 262 21.44 -45.18 -17.85
N SER A 263 21.20 -46.38 -18.35
CA SER A 263 19.99 -46.85 -18.99
C SER A 263 19.00 -47.41 -17.96
N VAL A 264 17.76 -46.91 -17.92
CA VAL A 264 16.64 -47.65 -17.34
C VAL A 264 15.43 -47.55 -18.27
N GLU A 265 14.92 -48.73 -18.60
CA GLU A 265 13.91 -49.12 -19.57
C GLU A 265 12.50 -49.06 -18.95
N SER A 266 11.51 -48.41 -19.60
CA SER A 266 10.05 -48.58 -19.37
C SER A 266 9.23 -47.73 -20.39
N PRO A 267 7.99 -48.13 -20.79
CA PRO A 267 7.59 -48.14 -22.19
C PRO A 267 6.66 -47.01 -22.65
N HIS A 268 6.72 -46.80 -23.98
CA HIS A 268 5.70 -46.31 -24.91
C HIS A 268 4.41 -45.69 -24.35
N VAL A 269 4.29 -44.38 -24.54
CA VAL A 269 3.04 -43.74 -25.01
C VAL A 269 3.41 -42.70 -26.08
N ASP A 270 2.95 -42.94 -27.30
CA ASP A 270 3.04 -42.03 -28.44
C ASP A 270 2.26 -40.74 -28.19
N ARG A 271 2.97 -39.60 -28.14
CA ARG A 271 2.42 -38.30 -28.54
C ARG A 271 3.49 -37.48 -29.26
N ALA A 272 3.29 -37.32 -30.56
CA ALA A 272 4.10 -36.44 -31.40
C ALA A 272 3.93 -34.97 -30.99
N PRO A 273 5.01 -34.16 -30.94
CA PRO A 273 4.91 -32.72 -30.83
C PRO A 273 4.60 -32.07 -32.19
N PRO A 274 3.96 -30.88 -32.23
CA PRO A 274 3.52 -30.27 -33.48
C PRO A 274 4.68 -29.71 -34.33
N GLU A 275 4.58 -29.96 -35.63
CA GLU A 275 5.38 -29.33 -36.68
C GLU A 275 5.16 -27.82 -36.71
N TYR A 276 6.24 -27.05 -36.56
CA TYR A 276 6.27 -25.66 -36.97
C TYR A 276 6.71 -25.60 -38.44
N SER A 277 5.72 -25.44 -39.32
CA SER A 277 5.91 -25.25 -40.75
C SER A 277 6.57 -23.91 -41.06
N VAL A 278 7.58 -24.02 -41.92
CA VAL A 278 8.24 -22.98 -42.71
C VAL A 278 7.21 -22.21 -43.55
N THR A 279 7.30 -20.88 -43.54
CA THR A 279 6.92 -19.99 -44.65
C THR A 279 7.98 -18.89 -44.70
N GLU A 280 8.97 -18.99 -45.58
CA GLU A 280 8.96 -18.43 -46.96
C GLU A 280 8.91 -16.89 -47.01
N GLN A 281 10.13 -16.33 -47.06
CA GLN A 281 10.58 -15.18 -47.87
C GLN A 281 10.15 -15.37 -49.35
N PRO A 282 9.90 -14.36 -50.25
CA PRO A 282 10.71 -13.14 -50.55
C PRO A 282 9.91 -11.88 -50.99
N CYS A 283 10.41 -10.63 -51.04
CA CYS A 283 11.24 -9.96 -52.07
C CYS A 283 11.41 -8.48 -51.65
N SER A 284 12.64 -7.94 -51.55
CA SER A 284 13.26 -7.01 -52.53
C SER A 284 12.40 -5.84 -53.02
N VAL A 285 12.73 -4.58 -52.67
CA VAL A 285 13.21 -3.51 -53.58
C VAL A 285 13.91 -2.38 -52.78
N GLN A 286 14.97 -1.86 -53.41
CA GLN A 286 15.97 -0.87 -53.06
C GLN A 286 15.45 0.56 -52.79
N ASN A 287 16.16 1.36 -51.98
CA ASN A 287 17.07 2.42 -52.49
C ASN A 287 17.73 3.30 -51.40
N VAL A 288 19.06 3.36 -51.48
CA VAL A 288 19.97 4.54 -51.47
C VAL A 288 19.88 5.58 -50.34
N SER A 289 20.93 5.62 -49.52
CA SER A 289 21.68 6.86 -49.26
C SER A 289 23.07 6.54 -48.69
N LYS A 290 24.10 6.75 -49.51
CA LYS A 290 25.52 6.67 -49.15
C LYS A 290 25.96 8.04 -48.60
N ARG A 291 26.62 8.06 -47.44
CA ARG A 291 27.47 9.20 -47.04
C ARG A 291 28.78 8.68 -46.45
N PRO A 292 29.90 8.83 -47.16
CA PRO A 292 31.24 8.61 -46.61
C PRO A 292 31.76 9.91 -46.00
N ARG A 293 32.31 9.87 -44.78
CA ARG A 293 33.20 10.94 -44.31
C ARG A 293 34.64 10.51 -44.54
N GLN A 294 35.28 11.25 -45.42
CA GLN A 294 36.69 11.19 -45.78
C GLN A 294 37.56 11.70 -44.63
N CYS A 295 38.62 10.94 -44.31
CA CYS A 295 39.83 11.49 -43.72
C CYS A 295 40.59 12.25 -44.81
N GLY A 296 40.86 13.54 -44.56
CA GLY A 296 41.77 14.37 -45.35
C GLY A 296 43.06 14.62 -44.58
N ASN A 297 44.17 14.40 -45.27
CA ASN A 297 45.55 14.61 -44.83
C ASN A 297 46.00 16.08 -44.91
N GLU A 298 47.03 16.36 -44.12
CA GLU A 298 48.22 17.22 -44.36
C GLU A 298 48.02 18.66 -44.89
N ASP A 299 48.48 19.66 -44.13
CA ASP A 299 49.83 20.18 -44.36
C ASP A 299 50.37 21.14 -43.28
N ALA A 300 51.68 21.04 -43.11
CA ALA A 300 52.71 21.90 -42.52
C ALA A 300 52.34 23.20 -41.77
N LEU A 301 52.97 23.41 -40.59
CA LEU A 301 53.85 24.58 -40.34
C LEU A 301 54.84 24.31 -39.18
N LEU A 302 56.06 24.83 -39.37
CA LEU A 302 57.33 24.59 -38.66
C LEU A 302 57.56 25.47 -37.41
N TYR A 303 58.27 24.90 -36.41
CA TYR A 303 59.24 25.51 -35.44
C TYR A 303 58.75 26.54 -34.37
N PRO A 304 59.52 26.87 -33.29
CA PRO A 304 60.62 26.18 -32.59
C PRO A 304 60.53 26.11 -31.03
N CYS A 305 61.48 25.35 -30.47
CA CYS A 305 61.94 25.27 -29.07
C CYS A 305 62.05 26.60 -28.29
N SER A 306 61.84 26.55 -26.97
CA SER A 306 62.66 27.31 -26.00
C SER A 306 62.69 26.67 -24.61
N LYS A 307 63.93 26.40 -24.16
CA LYS A 307 64.33 26.05 -22.79
C LYS A 307 64.07 27.25 -21.86
N LYS A 308 63.50 27.03 -20.68
CA LYS A 308 63.51 28.02 -19.59
C LYS A 308 64.43 27.55 -18.45
N ILE A 309 65.50 28.33 -18.31
CA ILE A 309 66.37 28.44 -17.15
C ILE A 309 65.57 29.16 -16.06
N LEU A 310 65.59 28.64 -14.83
CA LEU A 310 65.04 29.31 -13.65
C LEU A 310 66.18 29.58 -12.67
N SER A 311 66.50 30.87 -12.53
CA SER A 311 67.40 31.41 -11.54
C SER A 311 66.61 32.34 -10.61
N THR A 312 66.83 32.14 -9.31
CA THR A 312 66.94 33.16 -8.26
C THR A 312 65.69 33.96 -7.86
N THR A 313 65.29 33.82 -6.60
CA THR A 313 64.99 34.99 -5.75
C THR A 313 65.20 34.68 -4.27
N ALA A 314 65.75 35.67 -3.58
CA ALA A 314 66.29 35.62 -2.24
C ALA A 314 65.22 35.73 -1.14
N SER A 315 65.56 35.31 0.09
CA SER A 315 65.02 35.93 1.29
C SER A 315 66.00 35.84 2.46
N THR A 316 66.15 36.98 3.13
CA THR A 316 67.12 37.39 4.15
C THR A 316 66.60 37.13 5.56
N ARG A 317 67.46 36.67 6.49
CA ARG A 317 67.46 37.15 7.90
C ARG A 317 68.70 36.74 8.72
N ASN A 318 69.52 37.74 8.98
CA ASN A 318 70.30 38.11 10.19
C ASN A 318 70.69 37.08 11.27
N THR A 319 71.99 37.08 11.62
CA THR A 319 72.59 37.24 12.98
C THR A 319 74.13 37.12 12.84
N ARG A 320 74.89 38.22 12.88
CA ARG A 320 75.59 38.86 14.02
C ARG A 320 76.62 37.96 14.75
N GLY A 321 77.88 38.08 14.30
CA GLY A 321 79.11 38.23 15.10
C GLY A 321 79.52 37.13 16.09
N LEU A 322 80.67 36.49 15.85
CA LEU A 322 81.93 36.75 16.57
C LEU A 322 83.00 35.68 16.24
N ASP A 323 84.23 36.15 16.25
CA ASP A 323 85.48 35.45 16.60
C ASP A 323 86.09 34.34 15.72
N ALA A 324 87.16 34.77 15.05
CA ALA A 324 88.53 34.26 15.17
C ALA A 324 88.79 32.73 15.19
N LYS A 325 89.50 32.28 14.14
CA LYS A 325 90.63 31.32 14.10
C LYS A 325 90.77 30.31 15.27
N PRO A 326 91.05 29.02 14.98
CA PRO A 326 92.33 28.72 14.34
C PRO A 326 92.26 27.80 13.14
N ARG A 327 93.21 28.05 12.24
CA ARG A 327 93.70 27.14 11.19
C ARG A 327 94.14 25.85 11.91
N LEU A 328 93.42 24.75 11.68
CA LEU A 328 93.97 23.43 11.96
C LEU A 328 94.90 23.10 10.78
N GLU A 329 96.20 23.24 11.01
CA GLU A 329 97.22 22.61 10.18
C GLU A 329 97.06 21.10 10.36
N PHE A 330 96.42 20.45 9.39
CA PHE A 330 96.53 19.00 9.26
C PHE A 330 97.87 18.73 8.60
N GLU A 331 98.78 18.21 9.43
CA GLU A 331 100.02 17.56 9.00
C GLU A 331 99.72 16.54 7.91
N ASP A 332 100.55 16.58 6.87
CA ASP A 332 100.71 15.57 5.82
C ASP A 332 100.87 14.18 6.43
N ALA A 333 99.74 13.50 6.59
CA ALA A 333 99.69 12.06 6.44
C ALA A 333 99.11 11.81 5.04
N ASP A 334 99.92 11.21 4.15
CA ASP A 334 99.49 10.60 2.89
C ASP A 334 98.46 9.50 3.18
N ILE A 335 97.25 9.89 3.57
CA ILE A 335 96.08 9.04 3.61
C ILE A 335 95.61 9.02 2.16
N ASP A 336 95.75 7.87 1.50
CA ASP A 336 95.20 7.62 0.16
C ASP A 336 93.69 7.90 0.18
N VAL A 337 93.32 9.15 -0.12
CA VAL A 337 91.94 9.66 -0.15
C VAL A 337 91.07 8.79 -1.08
N GLY A 338 91.68 8.18 -2.09
CA GLY A 338 91.02 7.22 -2.98
C GLY A 338 90.61 5.93 -2.29
N SER A 339 91.40 5.43 -1.32
CA SER A 339 91.04 4.24 -0.54
C SER A 339 89.86 4.51 0.41
N ALA A 340 89.87 5.65 1.13
CA ALA A 340 88.81 6.04 2.05
C ALA A 340 87.48 6.29 1.31
N PHE A 341 87.51 6.94 0.15
CA PHE A 341 86.31 7.16 -0.66
C PHE A 341 85.74 5.85 -1.21
N ARG A 342 86.59 4.90 -1.65
CA ARG A 342 86.14 3.57 -2.10
C ARG A 342 85.53 2.74 -0.98
N GLU A 343 86.04 2.87 0.24
CA GLU A 343 85.45 2.19 1.40
C GLU A 343 84.11 2.82 1.80
N TRP A 344 84.01 4.15 1.74
CA TRP A 344 82.75 4.85 2.01
C TRP A 344 81.68 4.54 0.97
N ALA A 345 82.03 4.50 -0.32
CA ALA A 345 81.12 4.09 -1.39
C ALA A 345 80.59 2.66 -1.18
N ARG A 346 81.46 1.70 -0.82
CA ARG A 346 81.05 0.33 -0.50
C ARG A 346 80.12 0.26 0.71
N ARG A 347 80.38 1.05 1.77
CA ARG A 347 79.48 1.12 2.93
C ARG A 347 78.13 1.72 2.55
N PHE A 348 78.12 2.75 1.70
CA PHE A 348 76.89 3.39 1.24
C PHE A 348 76.04 2.44 0.39
N GLU A 349 76.66 1.72 -0.55
CA GLU A 349 75.99 0.67 -1.35
C GLU A 349 75.41 -0.42 -0.45
N TYR A 350 76.19 -0.90 0.53
CA TYR A 350 75.74 -1.89 1.50
C TYR A 350 74.53 -1.41 2.31
N TYR A 351 74.54 -0.17 2.82
CA TYR A 351 73.39 0.39 3.53
C TYR A 351 72.15 0.56 2.64
N GLN A 352 72.36 0.96 1.39
CA GLN A 352 71.27 1.11 0.43
C GLN A 352 70.66 -0.26 0.07
N GLU A 353 71.49 -1.29 -0.10
CA GLU A 353 71.04 -2.66 -0.35
C GLU A 353 70.27 -3.21 0.86
N GLN A 354 70.77 -2.98 2.08
CA GLN A 354 70.08 -3.41 3.30
C GLN A 354 68.71 -2.73 3.48
N GLN A 355 68.59 -1.43 3.17
CA GLN A 355 67.29 -0.74 3.17
C GLN A 355 66.34 -1.31 2.11
N ASN A 356 66.84 -1.59 0.91
CA ASN A 356 66.04 -2.19 -0.16
C ASN A 356 65.57 -3.59 0.19
N GLU A 357 66.39 -4.41 0.86
CA GLU A 357 65.99 -5.73 1.35
C GLU A 357 64.91 -5.64 2.42
N GLN A 358 65.04 -4.73 3.38
CA GLN A 358 63.99 -4.50 4.39
C GLN A 358 62.67 -4.08 3.74
N LEU A 359 62.71 -3.15 2.79
CA LEU A 359 61.52 -2.69 2.08
C LEU A 359 60.87 -3.82 1.27
N ARG A 360 61.66 -4.64 0.57
CA ARG A 360 61.15 -5.82 -0.15
C ARG A 360 60.53 -6.83 0.81
N HIS A 361 61.12 -7.04 1.97
CA HIS A 361 60.59 -7.96 2.97
C HIS A 361 59.26 -7.47 3.53
N GLU A 362 59.13 -6.17 3.80
CA GLU A 362 57.87 -5.56 4.22
C GLU A 362 56.79 -5.65 3.14
N GLN A 363 57.13 -5.32 1.88
CA GLN A 363 56.21 -5.45 0.75
C GLN A 363 55.74 -6.90 0.55
N ASN A 364 56.64 -7.88 0.67
CA ASN A 364 56.28 -9.30 0.56
C ASN A 364 55.37 -9.74 1.71
N ASN A 365 55.61 -9.26 2.93
CA ASN A 365 54.75 -9.55 4.08
C ASN A 365 53.35 -8.94 3.91
N GLN A 366 53.25 -7.72 3.38
CA GLN A 366 51.97 -7.11 3.04
C GLN A 366 51.25 -7.87 1.93
N LEU A 367 51.97 -8.27 0.87
CA LEU A 367 51.40 -9.04 -0.23
C LEU A 367 50.85 -10.39 0.25
N LYS A 368 51.59 -11.09 1.12
CA LYS A 368 51.15 -12.35 1.71
C LYS A 368 49.89 -12.18 2.56
N LYS A 369 49.80 -11.12 3.37
CA LYS A 369 48.61 -10.81 4.16
C LYS A 369 47.38 -10.58 3.26
N VAL A 370 47.54 -9.82 2.17
CA VAL A 370 46.46 -9.58 1.21
C VAL A 370 46.04 -10.87 0.50
N GLN A 371 46.99 -11.74 0.15
CA GLN A 371 46.70 -13.04 -0.45
C GLN A 371 45.87 -13.93 0.49
N ASP A 372 46.24 -14.01 1.78
CA ASP A 372 45.51 -14.78 2.79
C ASP A 372 44.09 -14.23 3.00
N GLU A 373 43.91 -12.91 2.98
CA GLU A 373 42.59 -12.28 3.07
C GLU A 373 41.73 -12.54 1.83
N LEU A 374 42.31 -12.47 0.64
CA LEU A 374 41.63 -12.81 -0.61
C LEU A 374 41.17 -14.27 -0.63
N GLU A 375 41.99 -15.20 -0.14
CA GLU A 375 41.62 -16.60 -0.07
C GLU A 375 40.48 -16.84 0.94
N LYS A 376 40.53 -16.19 2.11
CA LYS A 376 39.43 -16.21 3.08
C LYS A 376 38.13 -15.67 2.49
N LEU A 377 38.20 -14.57 1.75
CA LEU A 377 37.03 -13.98 1.08
C LEU A 377 36.48 -14.91 -0.02
N ARG A 378 37.34 -15.53 -0.82
CA ARG A 378 36.91 -16.53 -1.82
C ARG A 378 36.17 -17.71 -1.18
N ARG A 379 36.67 -18.25 -0.06
CA ARG A 379 35.99 -19.33 0.66
C ARG A 379 34.61 -18.91 1.18
N ARG A 380 34.50 -17.71 1.75
CA ARG A 380 33.21 -17.16 2.21
C ARG A 380 32.23 -16.95 1.06
N ASN A 381 32.69 -16.46 -0.08
CA ASN A 381 31.83 -16.29 -1.25
C ASN A 381 31.30 -17.64 -1.76
N ALA A 382 32.15 -18.66 -1.85
CA ALA A 382 31.70 -20.01 -2.24
C ALA A 382 30.65 -20.59 -1.26
N GLU A 383 30.81 -20.34 0.05
CA GLU A 383 29.81 -20.74 1.05
C GLU A 383 28.47 -19.98 0.88
N LEU A 384 28.53 -18.68 0.57
CA LEU A 384 27.34 -17.87 0.32
C LEU A 384 26.63 -18.29 -0.97
N GLU A 385 27.36 -18.57 -2.04
CA GLU A 385 26.81 -19.10 -3.30
C GLU A 385 26.11 -20.44 -3.07
N LYS A 386 26.71 -21.33 -2.27
CA LYS A 386 26.07 -22.59 -1.88
C LYS A 386 24.76 -22.35 -1.13
N ARG A 387 24.76 -21.48 -0.10
CA ARG A 387 23.54 -21.13 0.65
C ARG A 387 22.48 -20.49 -0.23
N GLN A 388 22.89 -19.69 -1.21
CA GLN A 388 21.97 -19.10 -2.18
C GLN A 388 21.31 -20.19 -3.03
N SER A 389 22.11 -21.13 -3.56
CA SER A 389 21.57 -22.26 -4.33
C SER A 389 20.62 -23.13 -3.50
N ASP A 390 20.96 -23.42 -2.24
CA ASP A 390 20.09 -24.16 -1.33
C ASP A 390 18.75 -23.42 -1.11
N MET A 391 18.79 -22.11 -0.90
CA MET A 391 17.60 -21.27 -0.75
C MET A 391 16.75 -21.19 -2.04
N GLU A 392 17.39 -21.17 -3.21
CA GLU A 392 16.69 -21.20 -4.50
C GLU A 392 15.96 -22.53 -4.70
N ASN A 393 16.57 -23.65 -4.31
CA ASN A 393 15.94 -24.97 -4.31
C ASN A 393 14.73 -25.02 -3.36
N ASP A 394 14.87 -24.50 -2.13
CA ASP A 394 13.75 -24.40 -1.17
C ASP A 394 12.60 -23.54 -1.73
N CYS A 395 12.92 -22.46 -2.45
CA CYS A 395 11.91 -21.62 -3.09
C CYS A 395 11.20 -22.35 -4.23
N ALA A 396 11.93 -23.11 -5.05
CA ALA A 396 11.33 -23.92 -6.11
C ALA A 396 10.39 -24.98 -5.55
N GLU A 397 10.79 -25.66 -4.46
CA GLU A 397 9.95 -26.65 -3.78
C GLU A 397 8.70 -26.03 -3.17
N LEU A 398 8.82 -24.86 -2.54
CA LEU A 398 7.65 -24.12 -2.02
C LEU A 398 6.68 -23.68 -3.13
N THR A 399 7.19 -23.29 -4.30
CA THR A 399 6.36 -22.95 -5.46
C THR A 399 5.62 -24.19 -5.96
N ARG A 400 6.31 -25.32 -6.11
CA ARG A 400 5.71 -26.60 -6.51
C ARG A 400 4.58 -27.02 -5.56
N ARG A 401 4.80 -26.92 -4.24
CA ARG A 401 3.77 -27.22 -3.24
C ARG A 401 2.59 -26.25 -3.26
N LEU A 402 2.81 -25.00 -3.68
CA LEU A 402 1.73 -24.03 -3.84
C LEU A 402 0.87 -24.38 -5.07
N GLU A 403 1.51 -24.75 -6.18
CA GLU A 403 0.82 -25.22 -7.39
C GLU A 403 -0.03 -26.47 -7.09
N GLU A 404 0.51 -27.46 -6.36
CA GLU A 404 -0.24 -28.63 -5.91
C GLU A 404 -1.45 -28.24 -5.03
N ALA A 405 -1.26 -27.32 -4.08
CA ALA A 405 -2.35 -26.87 -3.23
C ALA A 405 -3.44 -26.08 -4.00
N GLU A 406 -3.06 -25.35 -5.05
CA GLU A 406 -4.01 -24.67 -5.93
C GLU A 406 -4.83 -25.67 -6.76
N GLU A 407 -4.20 -26.73 -7.26
CA GLU A 407 -4.89 -27.84 -7.93
C GLU A 407 -5.88 -28.54 -6.97
N ASP A 408 -5.47 -28.82 -5.74
CA ASP A 408 -6.34 -29.40 -4.70
C ASP A 408 -7.55 -28.49 -4.39
N ILE A 409 -7.34 -27.18 -4.28
CA ILE A 409 -8.41 -26.22 -4.02
C ILE A 409 -9.41 -26.20 -5.18
N GLU A 410 -8.94 -26.22 -6.42
CA GLU A 410 -9.82 -26.25 -7.59
C GLU A 410 -10.59 -27.58 -7.67
N SER A 411 -9.97 -28.71 -7.30
CA SER A 411 -10.67 -29.99 -7.17
C SER A 411 -11.79 -29.93 -6.13
N ILE A 412 -11.52 -29.41 -4.94
CA ILE A 412 -12.53 -29.24 -3.87
C ILE A 412 -13.66 -28.32 -4.33
N ARG A 413 -13.35 -27.28 -5.10
CA ARG A 413 -14.35 -26.35 -5.64
C ARG A 413 -15.28 -27.04 -6.62
N VAL A 414 -14.76 -27.89 -7.51
CA VAL A 414 -15.56 -28.72 -8.41
C VAL A 414 -16.47 -29.65 -7.61
N ASP A 415 -15.94 -30.34 -6.60
CA ASP A 415 -16.74 -31.24 -5.73
C ASP A 415 -17.85 -30.48 -4.97
N THR A 416 -17.54 -29.28 -4.48
CA THR A 416 -18.51 -28.42 -3.78
C THR A 416 -19.64 -28.01 -4.72
N SER A 417 -19.31 -27.64 -5.97
CA SER A 417 -20.33 -27.29 -6.97
C SER A 417 -21.24 -28.48 -7.33
N ALA A 418 -20.67 -29.68 -7.45
CA ALA A 418 -21.44 -30.90 -7.66
C ALA A 418 -22.37 -31.22 -6.48
N LEU A 419 -21.92 -30.97 -5.24
CA LEU A 419 -22.74 -31.13 -4.05
C LEU A 419 -23.89 -30.11 -3.99
N GLU A 420 -23.66 -28.86 -4.40
CA GLU A 420 -24.70 -27.83 -4.50
C GLU A 420 -25.77 -28.19 -5.54
N ASP A 421 -25.38 -28.78 -6.68
CA ASP A 421 -26.33 -29.31 -7.67
C ASP A 421 -27.21 -30.42 -7.07
N VAL A 422 -26.60 -31.39 -6.38
CA VAL A 422 -27.34 -32.47 -5.69
C VAL A 422 -28.27 -31.92 -4.61
N GLY A 423 -27.85 -30.86 -3.90
CA GLY A 423 -28.66 -30.17 -2.91
C GLY A 423 -29.91 -29.52 -3.51
N ARG A 424 -29.76 -28.84 -4.65
CA ARG A 424 -30.90 -28.27 -5.39
C ARG A 424 -31.87 -29.34 -5.87
N ASP A 425 -31.36 -30.44 -6.44
CA ASP A 425 -32.20 -31.56 -6.87
C ASP A 425 -33.02 -32.17 -5.70
N HIS A 426 -32.46 -32.19 -4.48
CA HIS A 426 -33.18 -32.64 -3.29
C HIS A 426 -34.24 -31.65 -2.82
N GLU A 427 -33.95 -30.35 -2.88
CA GLU A 427 -34.89 -29.29 -2.55
C GLU A 427 -36.11 -29.33 -3.48
N ASP A 428 -35.87 -29.47 -4.79
CA ASP A 428 -36.94 -29.60 -5.79
C ASP A 428 -37.82 -30.84 -5.54
N ARG A 429 -37.21 -31.99 -5.21
CA ARG A 429 -37.96 -33.21 -4.83
C ARG A 429 -38.77 -33.05 -3.54
N LEU A 430 -38.24 -32.34 -2.55
CA LEU A 430 -38.97 -32.07 -1.31
C LEU A 430 -40.16 -31.13 -1.56
N ALA A 431 -39.99 -30.14 -2.44
CA ALA A 431 -41.08 -29.27 -2.86
C ALA A 431 -42.18 -30.05 -3.59
N GLU A 432 -41.82 -30.98 -4.48
CA GLU A 432 -42.75 -31.88 -5.16
C GLU A 432 -43.52 -32.76 -4.17
N ILE A 433 -42.83 -33.47 -3.26
CA ILE A 433 -43.46 -34.31 -2.22
C ILE A 433 -44.36 -33.47 -1.30
N SER A 434 -43.93 -32.26 -0.92
CA SER A 434 -44.74 -31.36 -0.10
C SER A 434 -46.02 -30.94 -0.81
N GLY A 435 -45.96 -30.74 -2.13
CA GLY A 435 -47.13 -30.50 -2.98
C GLY A 435 -48.09 -31.68 -2.95
N GLU A 436 -47.60 -32.88 -3.24
CA GLU A 436 -48.41 -34.12 -3.23
C GLU A 436 -49.08 -34.39 -1.89
N VAL A 437 -48.35 -34.19 -0.78
CA VAL A 437 -48.90 -34.35 0.58
C VAL A 437 -49.99 -33.32 0.86
N THR A 438 -49.79 -32.08 0.41
CA THR A 438 -50.79 -31.02 0.60
C THR A 438 -52.06 -31.33 -0.19
N ASP A 439 -51.93 -31.74 -1.45
CA ASP A 439 -53.06 -32.12 -2.31
C ASP A 439 -53.82 -33.31 -1.73
N LEU A 440 -53.11 -34.37 -1.31
CA LEU A 440 -53.72 -35.55 -0.68
C LEU A 440 -54.47 -35.18 0.60
N LEU A 441 -53.91 -34.29 1.42
CA LEU A 441 -54.52 -33.86 2.68
C LEU A 441 -55.76 -33.00 2.43
N MET A 442 -55.71 -32.12 1.42
CA MET A 442 -56.85 -31.31 0.98
C MET A 442 -57.98 -32.17 0.41
N ASP A 443 -57.68 -33.17 -0.41
CA ASP A 443 -58.69 -34.10 -0.95
C ASP A 443 -59.33 -34.91 0.18
N THR A 444 -58.51 -35.48 1.07
CA THR A 444 -58.99 -36.27 2.22
C THR A 444 -59.86 -35.42 3.16
N TRP A 445 -59.45 -34.18 3.44
CA TRP A 445 -60.21 -33.26 4.28
C TRP A 445 -61.49 -32.79 3.60
N SER A 446 -61.44 -32.44 2.31
CA SER A 446 -62.60 -32.01 1.54
C SER A 446 -63.67 -33.10 1.52
N ASP A 447 -63.29 -34.35 1.23
CA ASP A 447 -64.19 -35.49 1.20
C ASP A 447 -64.75 -35.81 2.59
N SER A 448 -63.88 -35.84 3.62
CA SER A 448 -64.31 -36.10 5.00
C SER A 448 -65.27 -35.04 5.52
N LEU A 449 -64.97 -33.76 5.28
CA LEU A 449 -65.75 -32.64 5.76
C LEU A 449 -67.09 -32.55 5.02
N LYS A 450 -67.10 -32.81 3.70
CA LYS A 450 -68.32 -32.83 2.88
C LYS A 450 -69.29 -33.92 3.31
N VAL A 451 -68.80 -35.13 3.59
CA VAL A 451 -69.64 -36.23 4.12
C VAL A 451 -70.13 -35.88 5.51
N ARG A 452 -69.23 -35.47 6.42
CA ARG A 452 -69.57 -35.32 7.84
C ARG A 452 -70.45 -34.10 8.13
N ILE A 453 -70.20 -32.96 7.50
CA ILE A 453 -71.03 -31.75 7.66
C ILE A 453 -72.30 -31.85 6.82
N GLY A 454 -72.23 -32.41 5.61
CA GLY A 454 -73.38 -32.58 4.75
C GLY A 454 -74.45 -33.45 5.38
N ASP A 455 -74.07 -34.60 5.94
CA ASP A 455 -75.01 -35.51 6.59
C ASP A 455 -75.48 -34.98 7.95
N SER A 456 -74.58 -34.41 8.76
CA SER A 456 -74.94 -33.87 10.08
C SER A 456 -75.84 -32.63 10.01
N MET A 457 -75.58 -31.69 9.10
CA MET A 457 -76.47 -30.52 8.92
C MET A 457 -77.82 -30.93 8.34
N LYS A 458 -77.86 -31.96 7.49
CA LYS A 458 -79.12 -32.46 6.92
C LYS A 458 -79.98 -33.14 7.97
N GLU A 459 -79.40 -33.96 8.85
CA GLU A 459 -80.13 -34.53 10.00
C GLU A 459 -80.62 -33.42 10.94
N HIS A 460 -79.75 -32.50 11.37
CA HIS A 460 -80.14 -31.43 12.28
C HIS A 460 -81.18 -30.46 11.71
N MET A 461 -81.13 -30.13 10.42
CA MET A 461 -82.15 -29.28 9.79
C MET A 461 -83.48 -30.01 9.63
N ASN A 462 -83.47 -31.32 9.37
CA ASN A 462 -84.70 -32.12 9.32
C ASN A 462 -85.34 -32.22 10.69
N ASP A 463 -84.56 -32.52 11.74
CA ASP A 463 -85.05 -32.59 13.11
C ASP A 463 -85.63 -31.24 13.58
N LEU A 464 -84.93 -30.13 13.30
CA LEU A 464 -85.38 -28.79 13.65
C LEU A 464 -86.65 -28.39 12.87
N ALA A 465 -86.73 -28.73 11.58
CA ALA A 465 -87.90 -28.45 10.77
C ALA A 465 -89.11 -29.28 11.22
N GLU A 466 -88.91 -30.54 11.61
CA GLU A 466 -89.96 -31.42 12.11
C GLU A 466 -90.48 -30.93 13.46
N GLU A 467 -89.61 -30.60 14.40
CA GLU A 467 -89.99 -30.06 15.72
C GLU A 467 -90.70 -28.70 15.60
N TYR A 468 -90.19 -27.80 14.76
CA TYR A 468 -90.80 -26.49 14.54
C TYR A 468 -92.15 -26.57 13.83
N LEU A 469 -92.30 -27.49 12.87
CA LEU A 469 -93.59 -27.72 12.21
C LEU A 469 -94.60 -28.37 13.15
N ASP A 470 -94.17 -29.31 14.01
CA ASP A 470 -95.06 -29.95 14.97
C ASP A 470 -95.54 -28.96 16.04
N ASP A 471 -94.65 -28.11 16.55
CA ASP A 471 -95.00 -27.04 17.49
C ASP A 471 -95.92 -26.00 16.87
N LEU A 472 -95.64 -25.56 15.63
CA LEU A 472 -96.48 -24.58 14.93
C LEU A 472 -97.88 -25.15 14.63
N VAL A 473 -97.97 -26.42 14.22
CA VAL A 473 -99.24 -27.09 13.98
C VAL A 473 -100.01 -27.27 15.28
N LYS A 474 -99.33 -27.63 16.37
CA LYS A 474 -99.94 -27.77 17.70
C LYS A 474 -100.46 -26.44 18.23
N GLU A 475 -99.67 -25.38 18.15
CA GLU A 475 -100.08 -24.03 18.55
C GLU A 475 -101.28 -23.56 17.70
N TYR A 476 -101.25 -23.79 16.39
CA TYR A 476 -102.35 -23.41 15.51
C TYR A 476 -103.64 -24.19 15.82
N VAL A 477 -103.54 -25.50 16.09
CA VAL A 477 -104.69 -26.35 16.45
C VAL A 477 -105.27 -25.96 17.82
N ASP A 478 -104.42 -25.68 18.81
CA ASP A 478 -104.86 -25.25 20.14
C ASP A 478 -105.50 -23.84 20.09
N THR A 479 -104.93 -22.93 19.30
CA THR A 479 -105.46 -21.56 19.12
C THR A 479 -106.80 -21.54 18.39
N VAL A 480 -107.01 -22.45 17.42
CA VAL A 480 -108.30 -22.59 16.71
C VAL A 480 -109.36 -23.23 17.60
N ARG A 481 -108.97 -24.10 18.54
CA ARG A 481 -109.89 -24.82 19.42
C ARG A 481 -110.45 -23.96 20.57
N GLU A 482 -109.74 -22.92 21.00
CA GLU A 482 -110.16 -22.06 22.13
C GLU A 482 -110.87 -20.74 21.75
N GLY A 483 -111.30 -20.56 20.49
CA GLY A 483 -112.28 -19.50 20.16
C GLY A 483 -111.74 -18.06 20.20
N SER A 484 -110.43 -17.87 20.07
CA SER A 484 -109.75 -16.56 20.15
C SER A 484 -109.45 -15.92 18.78
N LEU A 485 -109.95 -16.45 17.66
CA LEU A 485 -109.66 -15.87 16.34
C LEU A 485 -110.15 -14.41 16.24
N ALA A 486 -111.24 -14.06 16.91
CA ALA A 486 -111.78 -12.69 16.97
C ALA A 486 -111.01 -11.77 17.92
N GLU A 487 -110.24 -12.30 18.87
CA GLU A 487 -109.43 -11.53 19.82
C GLU A 487 -108.04 -11.25 19.24
N SER A 488 -107.40 -12.26 18.65
CA SER A 488 -106.14 -12.09 17.92
C SER A 488 -106.27 -11.16 16.70
N LEU A 489 -107.38 -11.20 15.96
CA LEU A 489 -107.63 -10.25 14.87
C LEU A 489 -107.83 -8.82 15.40
N ARG A 490 -108.53 -8.66 16.53
CA ARG A 490 -108.69 -7.35 17.17
C ARG A 490 -107.37 -6.79 17.67
N ASP A 491 -106.50 -7.62 18.23
CA ASP A 491 -105.22 -7.18 18.75
C ASP A 491 -104.21 -6.89 17.62
N CYS A 492 -104.26 -7.65 16.52
CA CYS A 492 -103.50 -7.36 15.30
C CYS A 492 -103.94 -6.04 14.64
N ILE A 493 -105.25 -5.81 14.50
CA ILE A 493 -105.79 -4.54 13.97
C ILE A 493 -105.41 -3.38 14.90
N ARG A 494 -105.54 -3.56 16.22
CA ARG A 494 -105.17 -2.53 17.20
C ARG A 494 -103.69 -2.14 17.07
N LYS A 495 -102.78 -3.12 17.08
CA LYS A 495 -101.32 -2.91 16.95
C LYS A 495 -100.97 -2.18 15.64
N LYS A 496 -101.60 -2.58 14.53
CA LYS A 496 -101.37 -1.96 13.22
C LYS A 496 -101.85 -0.50 13.17
N VAL A 497 -103.01 -0.20 13.77
CA VAL A 497 -103.55 1.17 13.85
C VAL A 497 -102.67 2.07 14.73
N THR A 498 -102.23 1.60 15.90
CA THR A 498 -101.30 2.37 16.75
C THR A 498 -99.98 2.66 16.05
N SER A 499 -99.38 1.66 15.40
CA SER A 499 -98.14 1.85 14.64
C SER A 499 -98.28 2.90 13.54
N GLN A 500 -99.39 2.91 12.80
CA GLN A 500 -99.63 3.93 11.77
C GLN A 500 -99.89 5.32 12.36
N MET A 501 -100.56 5.40 13.50
CA MET A 501 -100.81 6.66 14.21
C MET A 501 -99.51 7.31 14.70
N ASP A 502 -98.58 6.50 15.21
CA ASP A 502 -97.26 6.96 15.68
C ASP A 502 -96.38 7.46 14.52
N ILE A 503 -96.43 6.78 13.36
CA ILE A 503 -95.75 7.23 12.13
C ILE A 503 -96.32 8.58 11.66
N LEU A 504 -97.65 8.72 11.64
CA LEU A 504 -98.32 9.98 11.27
C LEU A 504 -97.97 11.12 12.24
N LYS A 505 -97.89 10.83 13.54
CA LYS A 505 -97.51 11.79 14.58
C LYS A 505 -96.05 12.25 14.43
N ALA A 506 -95.15 11.33 14.05
CA ALA A 506 -93.75 11.66 13.74
C ALA A 506 -93.65 12.57 12.52
N GLN A 507 -94.37 12.26 11.43
CA GLN A 507 -94.38 13.06 10.20
C GLN A 507 -94.94 14.48 10.42
N VAL A 508 -95.99 14.63 11.23
CA VAL A 508 -96.56 15.95 11.58
C VAL A 508 -95.58 16.76 12.44
N SER A 509 -94.85 16.10 13.34
CA SER A 509 -93.85 16.76 14.19
C SER A 509 -92.63 17.24 13.37
N GLU A 510 -92.27 16.50 12.32
CA GLU A 510 -91.21 16.87 11.38
C GLU A 510 -91.61 18.05 10.47
N ALA A 511 -92.89 18.17 10.12
CA ALA A 511 -93.40 19.27 9.28
C ALA A 511 -93.64 20.60 10.04
N LEU A 512 -93.59 20.59 11.37
CA LEU A 512 -93.78 21.76 12.25
C LEU A 512 -92.46 22.36 12.76
N HIS A 513 -91.33 21.74 12.43
CA HIS A 513 -89.97 22.27 12.59
C HIS A 513 -89.42 22.74 11.25
#